data_AF-A0A7Z9XEA3-F1
#
_entry.id   AF-A0A7Z9XEA3-F1
#
_cell.length_a   1.000
_cell.length_b   1.000
_cell.length_c   1.000
_cell.angle_alpha   90.00
_cell.angle_beta   90.00
_cell.angle_gamma   90.00
#
_symmetry.space_group_name_H-M   'P 1'
#
loop_
_entity.id
_entity.type
_entity.pdbx_description
1 polymer ?
#
loop_
_entity_poly.entity_id
_entity_poly.type
_entity_poly.pdbx_seq_one_letter_code
_entity_poly.pdbx_strand_id
1 'polypeptide(L)'
;MQTITFEPLRWLEESARVKILPNNEHPRVYFQVMAPRDLAGMCKGRPVEELSRILTIINPAHHLASARALDRLFAVEPPPLARNM
;
A
#
# COMPACT_ATOMS: atom_id res chain seq x y z
N MET A 1 30.89 12.21 -12.90
CA MET A 1 30.36 11.07 -12.11
C MET A 1 29.16 10.49 -12.85
N GLN A 2 28.96 9.16 -12.82
CA GLN A 2 27.86 8.50 -13.51
C GLN A 2 26.63 8.33 -12.59
N THR A 3 25.44 8.24 -13.18
CA THR A 3 24.20 7.92 -12.44
C THR A 3 24.17 6.43 -12.13
N ILE A 4 23.89 6.07 -10.87
CA ILE A 4 23.71 4.67 -10.47
C ILE A 4 22.21 4.37 -10.46
N THR A 5 21.81 3.29 -11.12
CA THR A 5 20.40 2.85 -11.17
C THR A 5 20.29 1.43 -10.64
N PHE A 6 19.43 1.23 -9.64
CA PHE A 6 18.99 -0.09 -9.20
C PHE A 6 17.57 -0.33 -9.68
N GLU A 7 17.42 -1.25 -10.62
CA GLU A 7 16.12 -1.58 -11.21
C GLU A 7 16.15 -3.00 -11.83
N PRO A 8 15.17 -3.86 -11.52
CA PRO A 8 14.18 -3.73 -10.46
C PRO A 8 14.76 -4.06 -9.08
N LEU A 9 14.29 -3.36 -8.05
CA LEU A 9 14.45 -3.76 -6.66
C LEU A 9 13.48 -4.92 -6.38
N ARG A 10 13.96 -6.17 -6.53
CA ARG A 10 13.12 -7.38 -6.47
C ARG A 10 12.82 -7.90 -5.07
N TRP A 11 13.49 -7.39 -4.05
CA TRP A 11 13.28 -7.79 -2.64
C TRP A 11 12.17 -6.99 -1.94
N LEU A 12 11.46 -6.12 -2.67
CA LEU A 12 10.32 -5.36 -2.18
C LEU A 12 9.03 -6.01 -2.68
N GLU A 13 7.94 -5.92 -1.89
CA GLU A 13 6.61 -6.40 -2.31
C GLU A 13 6.17 -5.77 -3.63
N GLU A 14 6.49 -4.48 -3.80
CA GLU A 14 6.27 -3.74 -5.03
C GLU A 14 7.60 -3.47 -5.71
N SER A 15 7.69 -3.84 -6.99
CA SER A 15 8.87 -3.56 -7.79
C SER A 15 9.14 -2.06 -7.78
N ALA A 16 10.37 -1.69 -7.45
CA ALA A 16 10.77 -0.29 -7.39
C ALA A 16 12.10 -0.06 -8.11
N ARG A 17 12.42 1.21 -8.30
CA ARG A 17 13.67 1.72 -8.87
C ARG A 17 14.27 2.73 -7.93
N VAL A 18 15.58 2.68 -7.75
CA VAL A 18 16.36 3.75 -7.11
C VAL A 18 17.34 4.35 -8.11
N LYS A 19 17.32 5.67 -8.27
CA LYS A 19 18.29 6.43 -9.07
C LYS A 19 19.12 7.35 -8.16
N ILE A 20 20.43 7.20 -8.20
CA ILE A 20 21.39 8.04 -7.48
C ILE A 20 22.09 8.93 -8.51
N LEU A 21 21.78 10.23 -8.47
CA LEU A 21 22.40 11.22 -9.34
C LEU A 21 23.53 11.90 -8.56
N PRO A 22 24.76 11.90 -9.08
CA PRO A 22 25.85 12.63 -8.46
C PRO A 22 25.56 14.14 -8.45
N ASN A 23 26.04 14.81 -7.42
CA ASN A 23 25.96 16.26 -7.23
C ASN A 23 27.23 16.72 -6.48
N ASN A 24 27.59 18.00 -6.59
CA ASN A 24 28.84 18.54 -6.06
C ASN A 24 28.90 18.58 -4.52
N GLU A 25 27.76 18.50 -3.85
CA GLU A 25 27.68 18.44 -2.38
C GLU A 25 27.17 17.06 -1.91
N HIS A 26 25.92 16.74 -2.25
CA HIS A 26 25.25 15.50 -1.83
C HIS A 26 24.51 14.84 -2.99
N PRO A 27 24.72 13.52 -3.23
CA PRO A 27 23.99 12.79 -4.25
C PRO A 27 22.47 12.90 -4.06
N ARG A 28 21.73 13.15 -5.15
CA ARG A 28 20.27 13.12 -5.14
C ARG A 28 19.81 11.68 -5.34
N VAL A 29 18.92 11.21 -4.47
CA VAL A 29 18.37 9.85 -4.53
C VAL A 29 16.88 9.92 -4.83
N TYR A 30 16.44 9.21 -5.86
CA TYR A 30 15.02 9.08 -6.22
C TYR A 30 14.58 7.63 -6.03
N PHE A 31 13.53 7.42 -5.24
CA PHE A 31 12.84 6.14 -5.11
C PHE A 31 11.53 6.20 -5.89
N GLN A 32 11.32 5.24 -6.79
CA GLN A 32 10.13 5.14 -7.61
C GLN A 32 9.53 3.75 -7.47
N VAL A 33 8.32 3.66 -6.95
CA VAL A 33 7.50 2.44 -7.07
C VAL A 33 7.07 2.30 -8.53
N MET A 34 7.34 1.14 -9.12
CA MET A 34 7.05 0.83 -10.52
C MET A 34 5.89 -0.17 -10.68
N ALA A 35 5.37 -0.72 -9.59
CA ALA A 35 4.22 -1.63 -9.64
C ALA A 35 2.93 -0.85 -9.97
N PRO A 36 2.19 -1.22 -11.03
CA PRO A 36 0.91 -0.63 -11.35
C PRO A 36 -0.17 -1.28 -10.49
N ARG A 37 -0.26 -0.90 -9.20
CA ARG A 37 -1.35 -1.35 -8.34
C ARG A 37 -2.21 -0.16 -7.94
N ASP A 38 -3.15 0.21 -8.81
CA ASP A 38 -4.17 1.20 -8.46
C ASP A 38 -5.30 0.55 -7.63
N LEU A 39 -5.00 0.27 -6.36
CA LEU A 39 -5.98 -0.25 -5.40
C LEU A 39 -7.19 0.66 -5.26
N ALA A 40 -6.98 1.98 -5.26
CA ALA A 40 -8.07 2.94 -5.15
C ALA A 40 -9.00 2.86 -6.36
N GLY A 41 -8.44 2.73 -7.57
CA GLY A 41 -9.17 2.49 -8.80
C GLY A 41 -9.99 1.19 -8.75
N MET A 42 -9.44 0.11 -8.20
CA MET A 42 -10.17 -1.16 -8.03
C MET A 42 -11.38 -1.04 -7.10
N CYS A 43 -11.31 -0.17 -6.08
CA CYS A 43 -12.35 0.03 -5.09
C CYS A 43 -13.46 0.99 -5.56
N LYS A 44 -13.16 1.86 -6.52
CA LYS A 44 -14.07 2.91 -6.97
C LYS A 44 -15.35 2.34 -7.59
N GLY A 45 -16.51 2.84 -7.15
CA GLY A 45 -17.82 2.46 -7.67
C GLY A 45 -18.35 1.11 -7.16
N ARG A 46 -17.63 0.47 -6.23
CA ARG A 46 -18.09 -0.77 -5.59
C ARG A 46 -18.83 -0.49 -4.28
N PRO A 47 -19.70 -1.41 -3.84
CA PRO A 47 -20.21 -1.40 -2.46
C PRO A 47 -19.05 -1.45 -1.46
N VAL A 48 -19.16 -0.66 -0.39
CA VAL A 48 -18.07 -0.51 0.59
C VAL A 48 -17.82 -1.81 1.36
N GLU A 49 -18.84 -2.64 1.47
CA GLU A 49 -18.84 -3.93 2.15
C GLU A 49 -17.95 -4.96 1.43
N GLU A 50 -17.70 -4.78 0.12
CA GLU A 50 -16.78 -5.65 -0.64
C GLU A 50 -15.31 -5.35 -0.33
N LEU A 51 -14.99 -4.16 0.21
CA LEU A 51 -13.61 -3.69 0.36
C LEU A 51 -12.78 -4.61 1.25
N SER A 52 -13.37 -5.20 2.28
CA SER A 52 -12.66 -6.12 3.19
C SER A 52 -12.13 -7.36 2.47
N ARG A 53 -12.82 -7.80 1.40
CA ARG A 53 -12.38 -8.92 0.56
C ARG A 53 -11.33 -8.47 -0.45
N ILE A 54 -11.52 -7.30 -1.07
CA ILE A 54 -10.62 -6.76 -2.10
C ILE A 54 -9.25 -6.42 -1.52
N LEU A 55 -9.20 -5.73 -0.38
CA LEU A 55 -7.96 -5.20 0.19
C LEU A 55 -7.02 -6.29 0.75
N THR A 56 -7.51 -7.51 0.95
CA THR A 56 -6.68 -8.67 1.36
C THR A 56 -5.56 -9.01 0.37
N ILE A 57 -5.67 -8.54 -0.88
CA ILE A 57 -4.65 -8.72 -1.92
C ILE A 57 -3.30 -8.08 -1.57
N ILE A 58 -3.29 -7.11 -0.63
CA ILE A 58 -2.06 -6.48 -0.14
C ILE A 58 -1.45 -7.36 0.95
N ASN A 59 -2.21 -7.59 2.02
CA ASN A 59 -1.81 -8.38 3.18
C ASN A 59 -3.08 -8.74 3.98
N PRO A 60 -3.17 -9.93 4.62
CA PRO A 60 -4.30 -10.32 5.47
C PRO A 60 -4.73 -9.27 6.51
N ALA A 61 -3.80 -8.48 7.06
CA ALA A 61 -4.09 -7.41 8.02
C ALA A 61 -5.04 -6.33 7.47
N HIS A 62 -5.08 -6.13 6.15
CA HIS A 62 -5.97 -5.16 5.52
C HIS A 62 -7.45 -5.58 5.58
N HIS A 63 -7.74 -6.88 5.76
CA HIS A 63 -9.09 -7.34 6.02
C HIS A 63 -9.65 -6.69 7.29
N LEU A 64 -8.86 -6.73 8.39
CA LEU A 64 -9.24 -6.16 9.68
C LEU A 64 -9.28 -4.63 9.63
N ALA A 65 -8.32 -4.01 8.94
CA ALA A 65 -8.33 -2.56 8.76
C ALA A 65 -9.59 -2.06 8.03
N SER A 66 -9.99 -2.77 6.97
CA SER A 66 -11.21 -2.48 6.24
C SER A 66 -12.45 -2.69 7.10
N ALA A 67 -12.55 -3.81 7.83
CA ALA A 67 -13.65 -4.07 8.74
C ALA A 67 -13.80 -2.96 9.80
N ARG A 68 -12.71 -2.52 10.42
CA ARG A 68 -12.72 -1.39 11.39
C ARG A 68 -13.12 -0.06 10.74
N ALA A 69 -12.80 0.14 9.47
CA ALA A 69 -13.25 1.32 8.73
C ALA A 69 -14.77 1.27 8.47
N LEU A 70 -15.32 0.09 8.16
CA LEU A 70 -16.76 -0.12 8.02
C LEU A 70 -17.50 0.05 9.35
N ASP A 71 -16.96 -0.45 10.46
CA ASP A 71 -17.53 -0.25 11.78
C ASP A 71 -17.70 1.24 12.09
N ARG A 72 -16.68 2.05 11.78
CA ARG A 72 -16.74 3.52 11.91
C ARG A 72 -17.74 4.15 10.96
N LEU A 73 -17.77 3.72 9.70
CA LEU A 73 -18.66 4.27 8.68
C LEU A 73 -20.14 4.05 9.02
N PHE A 74 -20.47 2.87 9.52
CA PHE A 74 -21.84 2.47 9.88
C PHE A 74 -22.17 2.69 11.36
N ALA A 75 -21.26 3.29 12.14
CA ALA A 75 -21.40 3.50 13.58
C ALA A 75 -21.74 2.21 14.36
N VAL A 76 -21.11 1.10 13.97
CA VAL A 76 -21.23 -0.20 14.63
C VAL A 76 -20.22 -0.29 15.77
N GLU A 77 -20.69 -0.66 16.96
CA GLU A 77 -19.82 -1.01 18.09
C GLU A 77 -19.63 -2.54 18.12
N PRO A 78 -18.44 -3.06 17.80
CA PRO A 78 -18.21 -4.49 17.81
C PRO A 78 -18.28 -5.07 19.24
N PRO A 79 -18.74 -6.34 19.38
CA PRO A 79 -18.77 -7.00 20.68
C PRO A 79 -17.35 -7.13 21.26
N PRO A 80 -17.20 -7.24 22.59
CA PRO A 80 -15.89 -7.23 23.25
C PRO A 80 -14.88 -8.25 22.69
N LEU A 81 -15.35 -9.44 22.29
CA LEU A 81 -14.49 -10.47 21.69
C LEU A 81 -13.87 -10.02 20.36
N ALA A 82 -14.63 -9.31 19.53
CA ALA A 82 -14.16 -8.83 18.22
C ALA A 82 -13.21 -7.64 18.33
N ARG A 83 -13.25 -6.86 19.42
CA ARG A 83 -12.30 -5.76 19.68
C ARG A 83 -10.90 -6.23 20.05
N ASN A 84 -10.79 -7.44 20.61
CA ASN A 84 -9.55 -8.01 21.14
C ASN A 84 -8.86 -9.00 20.19
N MET A 85 -9.38 -9.15 18.96
CA MET A 85 -8.73 -9.86 17.84
C MET A 85 -7.79 -8.93 17.06
#